data_AF-A0A256ZTJ6-F1
#
_entry.id   AF-A0A256ZTJ6-F1
#
_cell.length_a   1.000
_cell.length_b   1.000
_cell.length_c   1.000
_cell.angle_alpha   90.00
_cell.angle_beta   90.00
_cell.angle_gamma   90.00
#
_symmetry.space_group_name_H-M   'P 1'
#
loop_
_entity.id
_entity.type
_entity.pdbx_description
1 polymer ?
#
loop_
_entity_poly.entity_id
_entity_poly.type
_entity_poly.pdbx_seq_one_letter_code
_entity_poly.pdbx_strand_id
1 'polypeptide(L)'
;MDQKELQEKYFQSEILKNQLNAIANERQALQQKLLEIELTKATLAEIEKVGKGTTIWSSLGAGVFIKTSLESKEKIMVSLGADVMCEKSMKEAVKILEEQADEIRKADNELLKNAGPISQQLSDVEKGLASLVESPAEPAPASVTEAPAPATIEEAKPPEEPATERAEPTVPKPAPEVVEVSKEAELPTKEAAPPAPAVEEAKPAEPVPEERKEEPATEKPKQEVRPAEIKEE
;
A
#
# COMPACT_ATOMS: atom_id res chain seq x y z
N MET A 1 -37.82 37.06 -12.98
CA MET A 1 -36.72 36.29 -12.37
C MET A 1 -36.25 35.26 -13.37
N ASP A 2 -34.96 35.29 -13.70
CA ASP A 2 -34.38 34.46 -14.76
C ASP A 2 -34.17 33.02 -14.28
N GLN A 3 -35.21 32.19 -14.47
CA GLN A 3 -35.13 30.73 -14.29
C GLN A 3 -33.91 30.11 -14.99
N LYS A 4 -33.50 30.72 -16.11
CA LYS A 4 -32.30 30.34 -16.87
C LYS A 4 -31.00 30.59 -16.09
N GLU A 5 -30.88 31.72 -15.41
CA GLU A 5 -29.69 32.06 -14.62
C GLU A 5 -29.53 31.13 -13.40
N LEU A 6 -30.65 30.80 -12.75
CA LEU A 6 -30.66 29.82 -11.65
C LEU A 6 -30.20 28.44 -12.13
N GLN A 7 -30.72 27.98 -13.27
CA GLN A 7 -30.34 26.69 -13.85
C GLN A 7 -28.87 26.65 -14.27
N GLU A 8 -28.36 27.74 -14.84
CA GLU A 8 -26.95 27.86 -15.24
C GLU A 8 -26.01 27.78 -14.04
N LYS A 9 -26.27 28.55 -12.98
CA LYS A 9 -25.44 28.52 -11.76
C LYS A 9 -25.51 27.16 -11.05
N TYR A 10 -26.68 26.51 -11.04
CA TYR A 10 -26.81 25.17 -10.47
C TYR A 10 -25.94 24.18 -11.23
N PHE A 11 -26.03 24.17 -12.56
CA PHE A 11 -25.21 23.30 -13.41
C PHE A 11 -23.71 23.57 -13.24
N GLN A 12 -23.31 24.84 -13.16
CA GLN A 12 -21.93 25.23 -12.88
C GLN A 12 -21.44 24.68 -11.53
N SER A 13 -22.26 24.78 -10.47
CA SER A 13 -21.90 24.26 -9.15
C SER A 13 -21.68 22.74 -9.19
N GLU A 14 -22.51 22.00 -9.92
CA GLU A 14 -22.38 20.54 -10.04
C GLU A 14 -21.10 20.14 -10.79
N ILE A 15 -20.72 20.88 -11.84
CA ILE A 15 -19.43 20.66 -12.52
C ILE A 15 -18.26 20.87 -11.55
N LEU A 16 -18.26 21.98 -10.81
CA LEU A 16 -17.17 22.30 -9.87
C LEU A 16 -17.06 21.27 -8.74
N LYS A 17 -18.20 20.81 -8.19
CA LYS A 17 -18.22 19.70 -7.22
C LYS A 17 -17.63 18.42 -7.79
N ASN A 18 -17.99 18.06 -9.02
CA ASN A 18 -17.44 16.89 -9.68
C ASN A 18 -15.93 16.98 -9.89
N GLN A 19 -15.41 18.17 -10.23
CA GLN A 19 -13.96 18.41 -10.33
C GLN A 19 -13.25 18.24 -8.98
N LEU A 20 -13.81 18.79 -7.89
CA LEU A 20 -13.25 18.61 -6.55
C LEU A 20 -13.26 17.15 -6.10
N ASN A 21 -14.34 16.41 -6.41
CA ASN A 21 -14.43 14.98 -6.12
C ASN A 21 -13.38 14.18 -6.90
N ALA A 22 -13.13 14.52 -8.17
CA ALA A 22 -12.08 13.88 -8.96
C ALA A 22 -10.69 14.11 -8.35
N ILE A 23 -10.38 15.35 -7.95
CA ILE A 23 -9.13 15.68 -7.26
C ILE A 23 -9.02 14.90 -5.94
N ALA A 24 -10.08 14.84 -5.13
CA ALA A 24 -10.06 14.11 -3.87
C ALA A 24 -9.76 12.61 -4.07
N ASN A 25 -10.36 11.98 -5.08
CA ASN A 25 -10.11 10.57 -5.41
C ASN A 25 -8.67 10.33 -5.87
N GLU A 26 -8.13 11.21 -6.71
CA GLU A 26 -6.74 11.13 -7.18
C GLU A 26 -5.75 11.26 -6.01
N ARG A 27 -5.99 12.23 -5.13
CA ARG A 27 -5.19 12.42 -3.91
C ARG A 27 -5.23 11.20 -2.99
N GLN A 28 -6.40 10.59 -2.82
CA GLN A 28 -6.51 9.35 -2.03
C GLN A 28 -5.66 8.23 -2.62
N ALA A 29 -5.63 8.07 -3.95
CA ALA A 29 -4.77 7.09 -4.60
C ALA A 29 -3.27 7.39 -4.41
N LEU A 30 -2.86 8.66 -4.47
CA LEU A 30 -1.48 9.08 -4.18
C LEU A 30 -1.08 8.79 -2.73
N GLN A 31 -1.97 9.07 -1.78
CA GLN A 31 -1.73 8.80 -0.35
C GLN A 31 -1.57 7.31 -0.06
N GLN A 32 -2.36 6.45 -0.72
CA GLN A 32 -2.21 5.00 -0.60
C GLN A 32 -0.85 4.52 -1.10
N LYS A 33 -0.39 5.03 -2.25
CA LYS A 33 0.95 4.72 -2.78
C LYS A 33 2.06 5.20 -1.84
N LEU A 34 1.90 6.38 -1.24
CA LEU A 34 2.87 6.90 -0.29
C LEU A 34 2.98 6.00 0.96
N LEU A 35 1.84 5.52 1.48
CA LEU A 35 1.82 4.58 2.60
C LEU A 35 2.51 3.26 2.25
N GLU A 36 2.25 2.73 1.05
CA GLU A 36 2.91 1.53 0.54
C GLU A 36 4.43 1.68 0.49
N ILE A 37 4.93 2.83 0.02
CA ILE A 37 6.36 3.14 0.00
C ILE A 37 6.95 3.17 1.42
N GLU A 38 6.31 3.87 2.36
CA GLU A 38 6.81 3.97 3.73
C GLU A 38 6.81 2.60 4.44
N LEU A 39 5.77 1.78 4.22
CA LEU A 39 5.73 0.40 4.73
C LEU A 39 6.84 -0.46 4.13
N THR A 40 7.11 -0.30 2.84
CA THR A 40 8.19 -1.01 2.14
C THR A 40 9.54 -0.62 2.72
N LYS A 41 9.81 0.67 2.93
CA LYS A 41 11.05 1.16 3.56
C LYS A 41 11.22 0.60 4.97
N ALA A 42 10.16 0.60 5.78
CA ALA A 42 10.19 0.01 7.11
C ALA A 42 10.50 -1.50 7.06
N THR A 43 9.90 -2.21 6.11
CA THR A 43 10.15 -3.65 5.89
C THR A 43 11.59 -3.92 5.47
N LEU A 44 12.14 -3.11 4.57
CA LEU A 44 13.56 -3.19 4.16
C LEU A 44 14.50 -2.97 5.35
N ALA A 45 14.19 -2.02 6.24
CA ALA A 45 14.97 -1.77 7.45
C ALA A 45 14.93 -2.94 8.44
N GLU A 46 13.80 -3.65 8.54
CA GLU A 46 13.73 -4.88 9.34
C GLU A 46 14.51 -6.03 8.69
N ILE A 47 14.39 -6.21 7.36
CA ILE A 47 15.14 -7.23 6.61
C ILE A 47 16.65 -7.03 6.73
N GLU A 48 17.13 -5.79 6.79
CA GLU A 48 18.56 -5.50 6.95
C GLU A 48 19.15 -6.10 8.24
N LYS A 49 18.33 -6.20 9.29
CA LYS A 49 18.70 -6.77 10.60
C LYS A 49 18.66 -8.31 10.61
N VAL A 50 18.01 -8.92 9.63
CA VAL A 50 17.86 -10.38 9.52
C VAL A 50 19.15 -11.01 8.97
N GLY A 51 19.50 -12.17 9.50
CA GLY A 51 20.66 -12.95 9.07
C GLY A 51 20.41 -13.70 7.76
N LYS A 52 21.49 -14.01 7.03
CA LYS A 52 21.42 -14.92 5.89
C LYS A 52 20.95 -16.32 6.37
N GLY A 53 20.12 -16.97 5.56
CA GLY A 53 19.56 -18.28 5.84
C GLY A 53 18.40 -18.28 6.84
N THR A 54 18.03 -17.11 7.39
CA THR A 54 16.85 -17.02 8.26
C THR A 54 15.60 -17.39 7.46
N THR A 55 14.80 -18.28 8.06
CA THR A 55 13.52 -18.68 7.51
C THR A 55 12.49 -17.56 7.70
N ILE A 56 11.82 -17.17 6.61
CA ILE A 56 10.74 -16.18 6.61
C ILE A 56 9.50 -16.73 5.88
N TRP A 57 8.32 -16.26 6.28
CA TRP A 57 7.06 -16.55 5.57
C TRP A 57 6.82 -15.50 4.51
N SER A 58 6.77 -15.92 3.24
CA SER A 58 6.42 -15.04 2.13
C SER A 58 4.95 -15.22 1.78
N SER A 59 4.19 -14.13 1.64
CA SER A 59 2.80 -14.20 1.19
C SER A 59 2.73 -14.46 -0.32
N LEU A 60 1.87 -15.39 -0.75
CA LEU A 60 1.51 -15.60 -2.16
C LEU A 60 0.21 -14.88 -2.55
N GLY A 61 -0.48 -14.27 -1.58
CA GLY A 61 -1.79 -13.64 -1.74
C GLY A 61 -2.93 -14.49 -1.19
N ALA A 62 -4.14 -13.93 -1.12
CA ALA A 62 -5.36 -14.62 -0.65
C ALA A 62 -5.22 -15.36 0.71
N GLY A 63 -4.38 -14.86 1.62
CA GLY A 63 -4.11 -15.51 2.91
C GLY A 63 -3.20 -16.75 2.84
N VAL A 64 -2.57 -17.01 1.69
CA VAL A 64 -1.64 -18.13 1.48
C VAL A 64 -0.20 -17.66 1.69
N PHE A 65 0.57 -18.47 2.42
CA PHE A 65 1.98 -18.21 2.75
C PHE A 65 2.85 -19.41 2.42
N ILE A 66 4.08 -19.15 1.98
CA ILE A 66 5.09 -20.17 1.71
C ILE A 66 6.32 -19.92 2.60
N LYS A 67 6.92 -21.01 3.08
CA LYS A 67 8.15 -20.97 3.86
C LYS A 67 9.33 -20.73 2.92
N THR A 68 10.12 -19.70 3.18
CA THR A 68 11.28 -19.32 2.36
C THR A 68 12.49 -19.03 3.25
N SER A 69 13.68 -18.94 2.66
CA SER A 69 14.92 -18.60 3.36
C SER A 69 15.60 -17.41 2.70
N LEU A 70 16.08 -16.45 3.49
CA LEU A 70 16.77 -15.28 2.97
C LEU A 70 18.15 -15.66 2.41
N GLU A 71 18.35 -15.57 1.09
CA GLU A 71 19.60 -15.94 0.43
C GLU A 71 20.68 -14.85 0.53
N SER A 72 20.31 -13.60 0.21
CA SER A 72 21.21 -12.43 0.24
C SER A 72 20.41 -11.15 0.47
N LYS A 73 21.08 -10.14 1.06
CA LYS A 73 20.57 -8.78 1.25
C LYS A 73 21.38 -7.73 0.46
N GLU A 74 22.38 -8.18 -0.28
CA GLU A 74 23.30 -7.29 -1.01
C GLU A 74 22.65 -6.67 -2.25
N LYS A 75 21.77 -7.43 -2.89
CA LYS A 75 21.11 -7.07 -4.14
C LYS A 75 19.61 -7.30 -4.01
N ILE A 76 18.85 -6.30 -4.41
CA ILE A 76 17.39 -6.27 -4.38
C ILE A 76 16.92 -5.84 -5.76
N MET A 77 15.86 -6.47 -6.23
CA MET A 77 15.24 -6.12 -7.50
C MET A 77 14.26 -4.97 -7.27
N VAL A 78 14.45 -3.87 -7.99
CA VAL A 78 13.58 -2.69 -7.93
C VAL A 78 12.97 -2.47 -9.32
N SER A 79 11.66 -2.27 -9.37
CA SER A 79 10.96 -1.88 -10.59
C SER A 79 11.14 -0.37 -10.84
N LEU A 80 11.55 -0.03 -12.06
CA LEU A 80 11.66 1.37 -12.52
C LEU A 80 10.46 1.77 -13.40
N GLY A 81 9.50 0.87 -13.59
CA GLY A 81 8.38 1.05 -14.52
C GLY A 81 8.72 0.64 -15.95
N ALA A 82 7.72 0.74 -16.84
CA ALA A 82 7.83 0.33 -18.25
C ALA A 82 8.43 -1.08 -18.46
N ASP A 83 8.06 -2.03 -17.59
CA ASP A 83 8.57 -3.41 -17.56
C ASP A 83 10.10 -3.53 -17.35
N VAL A 84 10.74 -2.48 -16.83
CA VAL A 84 12.17 -2.48 -16.50
C VAL A 84 12.38 -2.72 -15.02
N MET A 85 13.19 -3.73 -14.71
CA MET A 85 13.66 -4.04 -13.36
C MET A 85 15.19 -3.98 -13.30
N CYS A 86 15.74 -3.53 -12.18
CA CYS A 86 17.18 -3.45 -11.99
C CYS A 86 17.59 -4.00 -10.62
N GLU A 87 18.72 -4.69 -10.57
CA GLU A 87 19.37 -5.03 -9.31
C GLU A 87 20.00 -3.77 -8.71
N LYS A 88 19.70 -3.50 -7.43
CA LYS A 88 20.20 -2.38 -6.66
C LYS A 88 20.64 -2.84 -5.28
N SER A 89 21.55 -2.10 -4.67
CA SER A 89 21.83 -2.28 -3.24
C SER A 89 20.64 -1.84 -2.39
N MET A 90 20.56 -2.32 -1.15
CA MET A 90 19.54 -1.90 -0.18
C MET A 90 19.46 -0.37 -0.06
N LYS A 91 20.62 0.30 0.01
CA LYS A 91 20.70 1.76 0.13
C LYS A 91 20.18 2.48 -1.10
N GLU A 92 20.53 2.00 -2.29
CA GLU A 92 20.03 2.58 -3.55
C GLU A 92 18.52 2.36 -3.70
N ALA A 93 18.02 1.18 -3.33
CA ALA A 93 16.58 0.89 -3.35
C ALA A 93 15.81 1.86 -2.44
N VAL A 94 16.29 2.09 -1.21
CA VAL A 94 15.69 3.07 -0.29
C VAL A 94 15.73 4.48 -0.88
N LYS A 95 16.84 4.88 -1.51
CA LYS A 95 16.96 6.19 -2.17
C LYS A 95 15.95 6.37 -3.31
N ILE A 96 15.77 5.34 -4.14
CA ILE A 96 14.77 5.35 -5.23
C ILE A 96 13.35 5.49 -4.66
N LEU A 97 13.03 4.74 -3.60
CA LEU A 97 11.73 4.84 -2.92
C LEU A 97 11.51 6.24 -2.32
N GLU A 98 12.56 6.88 -1.80
CA GLU A 98 12.50 8.23 -1.27
C GLU A 98 12.25 9.28 -2.35
N GLU A 99 12.94 9.16 -3.50
CA GLU A 99 12.72 10.01 -4.67
C GLU A 99 11.27 9.87 -5.19
N GLN A 100 10.75 8.64 -5.27
CA GLN A 100 9.34 8.39 -5.64
C GLN A 100 8.35 8.99 -4.64
N ALA A 101 8.62 8.87 -3.33
CA ALA A 101 7.79 9.47 -2.29
C ALA A 101 7.75 11.00 -2.43
N ASP A 102 8.89 11.63 -2.74
CA ASP A 102 8.97 13.08 -2.92
C ASP A 102 8.25 13.55 -4.19
N GLU A 103 8.30 12.80 -5.28
CA GLU A 103 7.50 13.06 -6.48
C GLU A 103 6.00 12.98 -6.19
N ILE A 104 5.56 11.95 -5.46
CA ILE A 104 4.16 11.81 -5.04
C ILE A 104 3.72 12.98 -4.15
N ARG A 105 4.56 13.39 -3.18
CA ARG A 105 4.28 14.55 -2.33
C ARG A 105 4.16 15.85 -3.12
N LYS A 106 5.00 16.04 -4.15
CA LYS A 106 4.90 17.21 -5.03
C LYS A 106 3.59 17.19 -5.82
N ALA A 107 3.24 16.05 -6.42
CA ALA A 107 1.98 15.88 -7.14
C ALA A 107 0.75 16.13 -6.25
N ASP A 108 0.73 15.61 -5.01
CA ASP A 108 -0.36 15.84 -4.06
C ASP A 108 -0.51 17.34 -3.70
N ASN A 109 0.61 18.03 -3.52
CA ASN A 109 0.61 19.47 -3.27
C ASN A 109 0.10 20.29 -4.47
N GLU A 110 0.44 19.88 -5.70
CA GLU A 110 -0.09 20.50 -6.91
C GLU A 110 -1.61 20.30 -7.03
N LEU A 111 -2.11 19.10 -6.75
CA LEU A 111 -3.55 18.83 -6.70
C LEU A 111 -4.27 19.68 -5.64
N LEU A 112 -3.68 19.84 -4.45
CA LEU A 112 -4.18 20.74 -3.40
C LEU A 112 -4.25 22.19 -3.87
N LYS A 113 -3.17 22.67 -4.52
CA LYS A 113 -3.11 24.02 -5.06
C LYS A 113 -4.18 24.26 -6.12
N ASN A 114 -4.46 23.25 -6.95
CA ASN A 114 -5.50 23.30 -7.97
C ASN A 114 -6.92 23.25 -7.38
N ALA A 115 -7.11 22.55 -6.26
CA ALA A 115 -8.40 22.49 -5.56
C ALA A 115 -8.83 23.83 -4.95
N GLY A 116 -7.88 24.65 -4.49
CA GLY A 116 -8.17 25.95 -3.85
C GLY A 116 -9.03 26.89 -4.71
N PRO A 117 -8.60 27.25 -5.93
CA PRO A 117 -9.38 28.09 -6.84
C PRO A 117 -10.77 27.51 -7.18
N ILE A 118 -10.87 26.20 -7.38
CA ILE A 118 -12.13 25.52 -7.72
C ILE A 118 -13.09 25.61 -6.52
N SER A 119 -12.60 25.40 -5.30
CA SER A 119 -13.38 25.53 -4.07
C SER A 119 -13.86 26.96 -3.85
N GLN A 120 -13.02 27.96 -4.15
CA GLN A 120 -13.41 29.37 -4.07
C GLN A 120 -14.51 29.69 -5.09
N GLN A 121 -14.35 29.27 -6.35
CA GLN A 121 -15.36 29.43 -7.39
C GLN A 121 -16.69 28.77 -7.00
N LEU A 122 -16.64 27.57 -6.42
CA LEU A 122 -17.84 26.87 -5.96
C LEU A 122 -18.54 27.69 -4.86
N SER A 123 -17.80 28.20 -3.87
CA SER A 123 -18.37 29.03 -2.80
C SER A 123 -19.03 30.30 -3.35
N ASP A 124 -18.44 30.94 -4.34
CA ASP A 124 -18.98 32.16 -4.95
C ASP A 124 -20.25 31.87 -5.76
N VAL A 125 -20.29 30.74 -6.49
CA VAL A 125 -21.49 30.27 -7.21
C VAL A 125 -22.61 29.91 -6.22
N GLU A 126 -22.29 29.23 -5.12
CA GLU A 126 -23.26 28.84 -4.09
C GLU A 126 -23.87 30.06 -3.36
N LYS A 127 -23.07 31.08 -3.04
CA LYS A 127 -23.58 32.36 -2.51
C LYS A 127 -24.50 33.05 -3.51
N GLY A 128 -24.12 33.04 -4.79
CA GLY A 128 -24.95 33.56 -5.87
C GLY A 128 -26.30 32.82 -5.92
N LEU A 129 -26.28 31.49 -5.89
CA LEU A 129 -27.49 30.66 -5.85
C LEU A 129 -28.37 31.00 -4.64
N ALA A 130 -27.81 31.10 -3.43
CA ALA A 130 -28.56 31.43 -2.23
C ALA A 130 -29.28 32.79 -2.36
N SER A 131 -28.58 33.82 -2.86
CA SER A 131 -29.18 35.15 -3.07
C SER A 131 -30.29 35.16 -4.13
N LEU A 132 -30.19 34.32 -5.17
CA LEU A 132 -31.22 34.20 -6.22
C LEU A 132 -32.45 33.42 -5.75
N VAL A 133 -32.28 32.49 -4.80
CA VAL A 133 -33.36 31.70 -4.20
C VAL A 133 -34.07 32.46 -3.08
N GLU A 134 -33.39 33.39 -2.40
CA GLU A 134 -33.95 34.24 -1.34
C GLU A 134 -34.68 35.49 -1.92
N SER A 135 -34.28 35.96 -3.09
CA SER A 135 -34.89 37.13 -3.75
C SER A 135 -36.31 36.97 -4.36
N PRO A 136 -36.96 35.79 -4.57
CA PRO A 136 -38.31 35.68 -5.14
C PRO A 136 -39.48 35.85 -4.17
N ALA A 137 -39.25 36.15 -2.89
CA ALA A 137 -40.34 36.30 -1.92
C ALA A 137 -40.51 37.76 -1.51
N GLU A 138 -41.17 38.55 -2.36
CA GLU A 138 -41.82 39.77 -1.89
C GLU A 138 -43.04 39.36 -1.05
N PRO A 139 -43.12 39.74 0.24
CA PRO A 139 -44.30 39.49 1.05
C PRO A 139 -45.39 40.50 0.67
N ALA A 140 -46.49 40.03 0.07
CA ALA A 140 -47.69 40.85 -0.05
C ALA A 140 -48.46 40.89 1.30
N PRO A 141 -49.09 42.04 1.65
CA PRO A 141 -49.36 42.44 3.03
C PRO A 141 -50.77 42.11 3.58
N ALA A 142 -50.80 41.98 4.92
CA ALA A 142 -51.83 42.38 5.89
C ALA A 142 -53.28 41.83 5.83
N SER A 143 -53.68 41.17 6.92
CA SER A 143 -54.83 41.61 7.73
C SER A 143 -54.60 41.31 9.22
N VAL A 144 -55.06 42.24 10.07
CA VAL A 144 -54.71 42.45 11.48
C VAL A 144 -55.87 41.99 12.38
N THR A 145 -55.53 41.63 13.64
CA THR A 145 -56.39 41.55 14.84
C THR A 145 -57.44 40.41 14.84
N GLU A 146 -57.58 39.60 15.89
CA GLU A 146 -57.97 40.01 17.24
C GLU A 146 -57.71 38.85 18.23
N ALA A 147 -57.09 39.16 19.38
CA ALA A 147 -57.10 38.28 20.55
C ALA A 147 -58.46 38.41 21.27
N PRO A 148 -58.94 37.34 21.95
CA PRO A 148 -58.77 37.37 23.39
C PRO A 148 -58.31 36.03 24.01
N ALA A 149 -57.67 36.18 25.16
CA ALA A 149 -57.00 35.22 26.03
C ALA A 149 -57.95 34.26 26.80
N PRO A 150 -57.50 33.55 27.86
CA PRO A 150 -56.48 32.49 27.92
C PRO A 150 -57.04 31.19 28.53
N ALA A 151 -56.45 30.03 28.25
CA ALA A 151 -56.68 28.81 29.01
C ALA A 151 -55.36 28.08 29.30
N THR A 152 -54.92 28.22 30.54
CA THR A 152 -54.29 27.24 31.44
C THR A 152 -53.38 26.15 30.85
N ILE A 153 -52.07 26.38 31.02
CA ILE A 153 -51.02 25.50 31.57
C ILE A 153 -51.29 23.99 31.54
N GLU A 154 -50.53 23.26 30.71
CA GLU A 154 -49.99 21.94 31.06
C GLU A 154 -48.48 21.96 30.76
N GLU A 155 -47.70 21.86 31.84
CA GLU A 155 -46.25 22.01 31.91
C GLU A 155 -45.58 20.68 31.55
N ALA A 156 -45.08 20.55 30.31
CA ALA A 156 -44.22 19.44 29.91
C ALA A 156 -42.74 19.87 29.99
N LYS A 157 -42.11 19.43 31.09
CA LYS A 157 -40.69 19.56 31.42
C LYS A 157 -39.78 19.03 30.29
N PRO A 158 -38.65 19.70 29.95
CA PRO A 158 -37.69 19.21 28.97
C PRO A 158 -36.93 17.96 29.48
N PRO A 159 -36.53 17.03 28.58
CA PRO A 159 -35.73 15.89 28.98
C PRO A 159 -34.32 16.35 29.38
N GLU A 160 -33.94 16.00 30.61
CA GLU A 160 -32.61 16.10 31.18
C GLU A 160 -31.59 15.29 30.36
N GLU A 161 -30.46 15.92 30.08
CA GLU A 161 -29.19 15.28 29.76
C GLU A 161 -28.77 14.34 30.91
N PRO A 162 -28.17 13.16 30.63
CA PRO A 162 -27.27 12.56 31.59
C PRO A 162 -25.85 13.01 31.27
N ALA A 163 -25.35 13.95 32.07
CA ALA A 163 -23.93 14.06 32.35
C ALA A 163 -23.51 12.85 33.22
N THR A 164 -22.69 11.98 32.69
CA THR A 164 -21.85 11.06 33.49
C THR A 164 -20.40 11.22 33.07
N GLU A 165 -19.72 12.01 33.88
CA GLU A 165 -18.46 11.67 34.54
C GLU A 165 -17.31 11.15 33.66
N ARG A 166 -16.45 12.12 33.37
CA ARG A 166 -15.02 12.03 33.07
C ARG A 166 -14.31 10.95 33.94
N ALA A 167 -13.85 9.88 33.30
CA ALA A 167 -12.79 9.01 33.82
C ALA A 167 -11.65 8.95 32.80
N GLU A 168 -10.45 9.32 33.26
CA GLU A 168 -9.20 9.36 32.50
C GLU A 168 -8.70 7.94 32.14
N PRO A 169 -7.83 7.81 31.10
CA PRO A 169 -7.47 6.52 30.54
C PRO A 169 -6.39 5.83 31.36
N THR A 170 -6.71 4.66 31.91
CA THR A 170 -5.73 3.76 32.51
C THR A 170 -5.14 2.80 31.47
N VAL A 171 -3.86 3.03 31.19
CA VAL A 171 -2.93 2.21 30.41
C VAL A 171 -2.86 0.78 30.96
N PRO A 172 -2.89 -0.29 30.15
CA PRO A 172 -2.34 -1.57 30.56
C PRO A 172 -0.90 -1.70 30.05
N LYS A 173 0.08 -1.63 30.96
CA LYS A 173 1.40 -2.24 30.76
C LYS A 173 1.45 -3.55 31.56
N PRO A 174 2.30 -4.52 31.13
CA PRO A 174 2.14 -5.94 31.41
C PRO A 174 2.71 -6.31 32.78
N ALA A 175 2.25 -7.44 33.30
CA ALA A 175 2.84 -8.10 34.46
C ALA A 175 2.97 -9.62 34.20
N PRO A 176 3.88 -10.29 34.92
CA PRO A 176 4.72 -11.34 34.35
C PRO A 176 4.46 -12.74 34.93
N GLU A 177 5.21 -13.69 34.37
CA GLU A 177 5.88 -14.80 35.05
C GLU A 177 5.15 -16.14 35.24
N VAL A 178 5.98 -17.16 34.99
CA VAL A 178 5.84 -18.61 35.00
C VAL A 178 5.08 -19.21 36.19
N VAL A 179 4.34 -20.28 35.92
CA VAL A 179 4.15 -21.38 36.86
C VAL A 179 4.38 -22.70 36.13
N GLU A 180 5.49 -23.35 36.48
CA GLU A 180 5.77 -24.75 36.25
C GLU A 180 4.67 -25.63 36.85
N VAL A 181 4.28 -26.68 36.13
CA VAL A 181 3.88 -27.95 36.77
C VAL A 181 4.59 -29.08 36.03
N SER A 182 5.73 -29.47 36.59
CA SER A 182 6.31 -30.80 36.45
C SER A 182 5.60 -31.76 37.41
N LYS A 183 5.33 -32.99 36.94
CA LYS A 183 5.55 -34.29 37.62
C LYS A 183 4.77 -35.40 36.89
N GLU A 184 5.45 -36.28 36.17
CA GLU A 184 6.11 -37.54 36.61
C GLU A 184 5.18 -38.75 36.52
N ALA A 185 5.51 -39.67 35.61
CA ALA A 185 5.43 -41.10 35.85
C ALA A 185 6.53 -41.81 35.03
N GLU A 186 7.35 -42.57 35.75
CA GLU A 186 8.66 -43.13 35.41
C GLU A 186 8.69 -44.25 34.34
N LEU A 187 9.90 -44.40 33.79
CA LEU A 187 10.46 -45.57 33.09
C LEU A 187 10.47 -46.85 33.96
N PRO A 188 10.70 -48.05 33.40
CA PRO A 188 12.08 -48.58 33.24
C PRO A 188 12.19 -49.46 31.96
N THR A 189 13.32 -49.88 31.37
CA THR A 189 14.76 -49.83 31.65
C THR A 189 15.48 -50.34 30.39
N LYS A 190 16.60 -49.68 30.02
CA LYS A 190 17.94 -50.28 29.80
C LYS A 190 18.06 -51.54 28.91
N GLU A 191 18.70 -51.45 27.75
CA GLU A 191 19.86 -52.28 27.40
C GLU A 191 20.63 -51.75 26.16
N ALA A 192 21.86 -52.22 26.02
CA ALA A 192 23.04 -51.64 25.42
C ALA A 192 23.13 -51.61 23.88
N ALA A 193 24.01 -50.73 23.38
CA ALA A 193 24.68 -50.84 22.08
C ALA A 193 26.07 -51.50 22.28
N PRO A 194 26.85 -51.90 21.24
CA PRO A 194 26.60 -52.19 19.81
C PRO A 194 27.14 -53.64 19.50
N PRO A 195 27.55 -54.14 18.28
CA PRO A 195 28.26 -53.52 17.15
C PRO A 195 27.70 -53.83 15.73
N ALA A 196 28.25 -53.16 14.72
CA ALA A 196 28.02 -53.44 13.30
C ALA A 196 28.49 -54.85 12.88
N PRO A 197 27.92 -55.45 11.82
CA PRO A 197 28.61 -56.45 11.03
C PRO A 197 28.92 -55.96 9.61
N ALA A 198 30.08 -56.40 9.14
CA ALA A 198 30.60 -56.26 7.80
C ALA A 198 29.88 -57.20 6.80
N VAL A 199 29.71 -56.68 5.58
CA VAL A 199 29.79 -57.29 4.23
C VAL A 199 29.43 -58.78 4.06
N GLU A 200 28.41 -59.06 3.22
CA GLU A 200 28.33 -60.27 2.38
C GLU A 200 27.84 -59.91 0.96
N GLU A 201 28.47 -60.53 -0.03
CA GLU A 201 28.53 -60.22 -1.47
C GLU A 201 27.24 -60.48 -2.27
N ALA A 202 26.98 -59.64 -3.29
CA ALA A 202 26.40 -60.11 -4.55
C ALA A 202 26.94 -59.27 -5.74
N LYS A 203 27.33 -59.98 -6.79
CA LYS A 203 28.17 -59.63 -7.95
C LYS A 203 27.78 -58.39 -8.79
N PRO A 204 28.75 -57.81 -9.53
CA PRO A 204 28.56 -56.65 -10.38
C PRO A 204 27.95 -57.03 -11.74
N ALA A 205 27.04 -56.20 -12.25
CA ALA A 205 26.72 -56.14 -13.67
C ALA A 205 27.26 -54.83 -14.24
N GLU A 206 28.04 -54.99 -15.31
CA GLU A 206 28.85 -54.03 -16.05
C GLU A 206 28.05 -52.94 -16.82
N PRO A 207 28.75 -51.92 -17.38
CA PRO A 207 28.30 -50.53 -17.49
C PRO A 207 27.85 -50.12 -18.91
N VAL A 208 27.19 -48.98 -19.03
CA VAL A 208 26.99 -48.27 -20.31
C VAL A 208 27.16 -46.75 -20.05
N PRO A 209 27.86 -46.01 -20.93
CA PRO A 209 29.07 -45.29 -20.56
C PRO A 209 28.94 -43.75 -20.49
N GLU A 210 29.88 -43.18 -19.76
CA GLU A 210 30.30 -41.78 -19.80
C GLU A 210 31.36 -41.59 -20.91
N GLU A 211 31.58 -40.33 -21.29
CA GLU A 211 32.64 -39.77 -22.14
C GLU A 211 32.30 -39.42 -23.59
N ARG A 212 32.30 -38.10 -23.86
CA ARG A 212 33.28 -37.53 -24.79
C ARG A 212 33.52 -36.05 -24.51
N LYS A 213 34.65 -35.77 -23.86
CA LYS A 213 35.47 -34.59 -24.14
C LYS A 213 36.56 -35.05 -25.11
N GLU A 214 36.73 -34.38 -26.24
CA GLU A 214 38.04 -34.33 -26.91
C GLU A 214 38.23 -32.92 -27.50
N GLU A 215 39.37 -32.33 -27.12
CA GLU A 215 39.97 -31.11 -27.65
C GLU A 215 40.62 -31.35 -29.03
N PRO A 216 41.06 -30.28 -29.74
CA PRO A 216 41.29 -30.30 -31.18
C PRO A 216 42.74 -30.58 -31.58
N ALA A 217 42.94 -31.11 -32.79
CA ALA A 217 44.24 -31.13 -33.46
C ALA A 217 44.14 -30.84 -34.97
N THR A 218 44.72 -29.69 -35.34
CA THR A 218 45.54 -29.43 -36.54
C THR A 218 45.06 -29.89 -37.93
N GLU A 219 44.75 -28.92 -38.80
CA GLU A 219 45.33 -28.88 -40.16
C GLU A 219 45.24 -27.46 -40.77
N LYS A 220 46.36 -26.95 -41.30
CA LYS A 220 46.40 -25.76 -42.18
C LYS A 220 46.22 -26.23 -43.64
N PRO A 221 45.75 -25.36 -44.56
CA PRO A 221 46.74 -24.70 -45.40
C PRO A 221 46.48 -23.20 -45.67
N LYS A 222 47.57 -22.55 -46.09
CA LYS A 222 47.68 -21.20 -46.65
C LYS A 222 46.90 -21.07 -47.97
N GLN A 223 46.34 -19.89 -48.23
CA GLN A 223 46.34 -19.12 -49.50
C GLN A 223 45.19 -18.09 -49.42
N GLU A 224 45.20 -16.92 -50.02
CA GLU A 224 46.21 -16.05 -50.59
C GLU A 224 45.51 -14.70 -50.75
N VAL A 225 46.29 -13.64 -50.78
CA VAL A 225 45.89 -12.24 -50.79
C VAL A 225 45.26 -11.86 -52.15
N ARG A 226 44.11 -11.16 -52.17
CA ARG A 226 43.94 -9.83 -52.80
C ARG A 226 42.49 -9.28 -52.80
N PRO A 227 42.33 -7.94 -52.88
CA PRO A 227 41.08 -7.20 -52.64
C PRO A 227 40.40 -6.73 -53.93
N ALA A 228 39.10 -6.36 -53.88
CA ALA A 228 38.49 -5.39 -54.80
C ALA A 228 37.04 -5.00 -54.43
N GLU A 229 36.84 -3.68 -54.31
CA GLU A 229 35.73 -2.87 -54.89
C GLU A 229 34.30 -3.00 -54.29
N ILE A 230 33.78 -2.00 -53.57
CA ILE A 230 33.14 -0.72 -54.01
C ILE A 230 31.89 -0.92 -54.88
N LYS A 231 30.73 -0.53 -54.33
CA LYS A 231 29.59 0.29 -54.85
C LYS A 231 28.30 -0.15 -54.15
N GLU A 232 27.70 0.71 -53.33
CA GLU A 232 26.61 1.64 -53.71
C GLU A 232 25.41 0.91 -54.34
N GLU A 233 24.34 0.77 -53.55
CA GLU A 233 22.99 1.23 -53.90
C GLU A 233 22.17 1.48 -52.63
#